data_AF-A0A7W0KA11-F1
#
_entry.id   AF-A0A7W0KA11-F1
#
_cell.length_a   1.000
_cell.length_b   1.000
_cell.length_c   1.000
_cell.angle_alpha   90.00
_cell.angle_beta   90.00
_cell.angle_gamma   90.00
#
_symmetry.space_group_name_H-M   'P 1'
#
loop_
_entity.id
_entity.type
_entity.pdbx_description
1 polymer ?
#
loop_
_entity_poly.entity_id
_entity_poly.type
_entity_poly.pdbx_seq_one_letter_code
_entity_poly.pdbx_strand_id
1 'polypeptide(L)'
;MADNLLQRLGGFLQRRPWYELPRLLAMPRLVELRNTLRQKNLHDTEEPPFAKQDIPPDLDPALRDERTLEGTHNDLHSPKMGSVGARFGRNFPLEHVFPKTADLLTPSPRVVSRDLMTREEFKPATVLNLMAASWIQFMVHDWFVHKTAPPTDGIEIPLAPGDDWASPPMTVGRSIPDAAPQGSTRPPAYMNQNSHWWDASQVYGTERALAARLRSGEGGKLKVDASGLL
;
A
#
# COMPACT_ATOMS: atom_id res chain seq x y z
N MET A 1 -45.60 -15.41 19.97
CA MET A 1 -44.85 -16.46 19.24
C MET A 1 -44.05 -15.92 18.06
N ALA A 2 -44.57 -14.98 17.26
CA ALA A 2 -43.84 -14.37 16.13
C ALA A 2 -42.54 -13.63 16.55
N ASP A 3 -42.55 -12.91 17.66
CA ASP A 3 -41.37 -12.16 18.14
C ASP A 3 -40.18 -13.05 18.50
N ASN A 4 -40.42 -14.23 19.06
CA ASN A 4 -39.37 -15.20 19.41
C ASN A 4 -38.74 -15.81 18.14
N LEU A 5 -39.52 -15.95 17.06
CA LEU A 5 -39.05 -16.49 15.79
C LEU A 5 -38.21 -15.45 15.03
N LEU A 6 -38.65 -14.19 15.02
CA LEU A 6 -37.89 -13.06 14.45
C LEU A 6 -36.59 -12.79 15.23
N GLN A 7 -36.60 -12.85 16.56
CA GLN A 7 -35.38 -12.73 17.36
C GLN A 7 -34.39 -13.88 17.11
N ARG A 8 -34.88 -15.12 17.01
CA ARG A 8 -34.03 -16.28 16.70
C ARG A 8 -33.44 -16.20 15.29
N LEU A 9 -34.24 -15.77 14.31
CA LEU A 9 -33.77 -15.54 12.94
C LEU A 9 -32.75 -14.40 12.88
N GLY A 10 -32.99 -13.29 13.57
CA GLY A 10 -32.06 -12.16 13.66
C GLY A 10 -30.72 -12.54 14.32
N GLY A 11 -30.77 -13.26 15.44
CA GLY A 11 -29.57 -13.74 16.13
C GLY A 11 -28.80 -14.80 15.33
N PHE A 12 -29.50 -15.64 14.56
CA PHE A 12 -28.87 -16.60 13.65
C PHE A 12 -28.15 -15.91 12.48
N LEU A 13 -28.78 -14.90 11.87
CA LEU A 13 -28.18 -14.12 10.78
C LEU A 13 -26.97 -13.31 11.23
N GLN A 14 -26.96 -12.79 12.47
CA GLN A 14 -25.82 -12.05 13.02
C GLN A 14 -24.59 -12.92 13.30
N ARG A 15 -24.76 -14.23 13.53
CA ARG A 15 -23.66 -15.16 13.83
C ARG A 15 -23.00 -15.74 12.58
N ARG A 16 -23.67 -15.67 11.42
CA ARG A 16 -23.10 -16.18 10.17
C ARG A 16 -22.18 -15.14 9.53
N PRO A 17 -21.05 -15.57 8.94
CA PRO A 17 -20.22 -14.67 8.17
C PRO A 17 -20.97 -14.20 6.91
N TRP A 18 -20.67 -12.98 6.46
CA TRP A 18 -21.39 -12.35 5.35
C TRP A 18 -21.32 -13.16 4.04
N TYR A 19 -20.24 -13.92 3.82
CA TYR A 19 -20.03 -14.72 2.61
C TYR A 19 -20.88 -16.00 2.55
N GLU A 20 -21.53 -16.39 3.66
CA GLU A 20 -22.50 -17.49 3.70
C GLU A 20 -23.96 -17.02 3.53
N LEU A 21 -24.19 -15.71 3.47
CA LEU A 21 -25.52 -15.13 3.34
C LEU A 21 -25.92 -14.97 1.87
N PRO A 22 -27.22 -15.05 1.53
CA PRO A 22 -27.72 -14.61 0.24
C PRO A 22 -27.30 -13.15 -0.03
N ARG A 23 -27.02 -12.82 -1.30
CA ARG A 23 -26.48 -11.51 -1.70
C ARG A 23 -27.26 -10.32 -1.12
N LEU A 24 -28.60 -10.40 -1.10
CA LEU A 24 -29.47 -9.34 -0.56
C LEU A 24 -29.22 -9.04 0.93
N LEU A 25 -28.77 -10.04 1.70
CA LEU A 25 -28.43 -9.88 3.12
C LEU A 25 -26.94 -9.60 3.34
N ALA A 26 -26.07 -10.13 2.48
CA ALA A 26 -24.63 -9.89 2.53
C ALA A 26 -24.26 -8.42 2.21
N MET A 27 -24.95 -7.81 1.25
CA MET A 27 -24.63 -6.46 0.77
C MET A 27 -24.76 -5.37 1.84
N PRO A 28 -25.88 -5.27 2.59
CA PRO A 28 -25.98 -4.34 3.71
C PRO A 28 -24.88 -4.55 4.76
N ARG A 29 -24.51 -5.83 5.02
CA ARG A 29 -23.45 -6.16 5.98
C ARG A 29 -22.08 -5.66 5.53
N LEU A 30 -21.75 -5.80 4.24
CA LEU A 30 -20.52 -5.25 3.66
C LEU A 30 -20.49 -3.71 3.71
N VAL A 31 -21.63 -3.05 3.50
CA VAL A 31 -21.75 -1.59 3.62
C VAL A 31 -21.49 -1.14 5.06
N GLU A 32 -22.09 -1.82 6.05
CA GLU A 32 -21.88 -1.54 7.47
C GLU A 32 -20.40 -1.72 7.87
N LEU A 33 -19.80 -2.84 7.46
CA LEU A 33 -18.37 -3.11 7.69
C LEU A 33 -17.49 -2.00 7.08
N ARG A 34 -17.72 -1.65 5.82
CA ARG A 34 -16.97 -0.57 5.14
C ARG A 34 -17.11 0.76 5.87
N ASN A 35 -18.33 1.13 6.29
CA ASN A 35 -18.56 2.41 6.97
C ASN A 35 -17.89 2.43 8.34
N THR A 36 -17.92 1.31 9.06
CA THR A 36 -17.21 1.15 10.34
C THR A 36 -15.70 1.30 10.15
N LEU A 37 -15.13 0.64 9.14
CA LEU A 37 -13.70 0.75 8.83
C LEU A 37 -13.32 2.18 8.42
N ARG A 38 -14.12 2.86 7.60
CA ARG A 38 -13.86 4.27 7.24
C ARG A 38 -13.86 5.19 8.46
N GLN A 39 -14.75 4.94 9.43
CA GLN A 39 -14.84 5.75 10.63
C GLN A 39 -13.70 5.49 11.62
N LYS A 40 -13.20 4.25 11.70
CA LYS A 40 -12.33 3.79 12.79
C LYS A 40 -10.92 3.37 12.38
N ASN A 41 -10.64 3.29 11.08
CA ASN A 41 -9.41 2.68 10.54
C ASN A 41 -8.75 3.55 9.46
N LEU A 42 -8.91 4.87 9.53
CA LEU A 42 -8.19 5.82 8.68
C LEU A 42 -7.48 6.83 9.58
N HIS A 43 -6.18 6.62 9.79
CA HIS A 43 -5.35 7.45 10.66
C HIS A 43 -4.24 8.10 9.84
N ASP A 44 -4.19 9.43 9.89
CA ASP A 44 -3.18 10.24 9.22
C ASP A 44 -1.85 10.19 9.99
N THR A 45 -0.75 10.06 9.25
CA THR A 45 0.62 10.03 9.78
C THR A 45 1.42 11.29 9.44
N GLU A 46 0.84 12.20 8.64
CA GLU A 46 1.42 13.52 8.41
C GLU A 46 1.48 14.33 9.71
N GLU A 47 2.63 14.97 9.92
CA GLU A 47 2.92 15.76 11.13
C GLU A 47 3.71 17.03 10.76
N PRO A 48 3.05 18.21 10.68
CA PRO A 48 1.61 18.41 10.80
C PRO A 48 0.81 17.79 9.64
N PRO A 49 -0.48 17.48 9.82
CA PRO A 49 -1.38 17.11 8.73
C PRO A 49 -1.32 18.12 7.58
N PHE A 50 -1.48 17.66 6.34
CA PHE A 50 -1.55 18.58 5.20
C PHE A 50 -2.70 19.57 5.40
N ALA A 51 -2.37 20.86 5.40
CA ALA A 51 -3.34 21.93 5.52
C ALA A 51 -4.31 21.89 4.33
N LYS A 52 -5.60 22.07 4.63
CA LYS A 52 -6.59 22.37 3.61
C LYS A 52 -6.46 23.84 3.21
N GLN A 53 -6.57 24.11 1.92
CA GLN A 53 -6.53 25.45 1.36
C GLN A 53 -7.73 25.72 0.44
N ASP A 54 -8.04 26.99 0.23
CA ASP A 54 -8.98 27.38 -0.82
C ASP A 54 -8.38 27.15 -2.20
N ILE A 55 -9.24 26.88 -3.18
CA ILE A 55 -8.82 26.68 -4.56
C ILE A 55 -8.49 28.06 -5.15
N PRO A 56 -7.27 28.29 -5.67
CA PRO A 56 -6.91 29.57 -6.28
C PRO A 56 -7.84 29.90 -7.46
N PRO A 57 -8.30 31.15 -7.60
CA PRO A 57 -9.16 31.55 -8.71
C PRO A 57 -8.46 31.46 -10.07
N ASP A 58 -7.13 31.55 -10.07
CA ASP A 58 -6.22 31.44 -11.21
C ASP A 58 -5.56 30.06 -11.34
N LEU A 59 -6.13 29.02 -10.71
CA LEU A 59 -5.63 27.65 -10.86
C LEU A 59 -5.58 27.26 -12.34
N ASP A 60 -4.39 26.83 -12.79
CA ASP A 60 -4.19 26.27 -14.12
C ASP A 60 -5.27 25.23 -14.44
N PRO A 61 -6.09 25.44 -15.50
CA PRO A 61 -7.13 24.50 -15.90
C PRO A 61 -6.62 23.07 -16.08
N ALA A 62 -5.36 22.88 -16.51
CA ALA A 62 -4.76 21.56 -16.69
C ALA A 62 -4.74 20.74 -15.40
N LEU A 63 -4.66 21.37 -14.22
CA LEU A 63 -4.68 20.68 -12.93
C LEU A 63 -6.05 20.07 -12.58
N ARG A 64 -7.12 20.39 -13.32
CA ARG A 64 -8.44 19.76 -13.19
C ARG A 64 -8.65 18.62 -14.17
N ASP A 65 -8.03 18.72 -15.33
CA ASP A 65 -8.31 17.85 -16.48
C ASP A 65 -7.21 16.79 -16.69
N GLU A 66 -6.04 16.99 -16.09
CA GLU A 66 -4.86 16.13 -16.27
C GLU A 66 -4.34 15.58 -14.93
N ARG A 67 -3.62 14.46 -15.02
CA ARG A 67 -2.86 13.90 -13.89
C ARG A 67 -1.46 14.47 -13.89
N THR A 68 -1.06 15.09 -12.79
CA THR A 68 0.34 15.49 -12.61
C THR A 68 1.21 14.28 -12.35
N LEU A 69 2.45 14.29 -12.85
CA LEU A 69 3.38 13.15 -12.72
C LEU A 69 3.64 12.77 -11.25
N GLU A 70 3.76 13.76 -10.38
CA GLU A 70 4.02 13.54 -8.95
C GLU A 70 2.73 13.25 -8.16
N GLY A 71 1.56 13.21 -8.81
CA GLY A 71 0.28 12.97 -8.15
C GLY A 71 -0.25 14.17 -7.32
N THR A 72 0.31 15.36 -7.52
CA THR A 72 -0.19 16.58 -6.88
C THR A 72 -1.50 17.09 -7.48
N HIS A 73 -2.23 17.91 -6.73
CA HIS A 73 -3.46 18.61 -7.15
C HIS A 73 -4.62 17.69 -7.56
N ASN A 74 -4.58 16.40 -7.17
CA ASN A 74 -5.73 15.52 -7.35
C ASN A 74 -6.91 15.95 -6.44
N ASP A 75 -6.61 16.26 -5.18
CA ASP A 75 -7.49 17.07 -4.33
C ASP A 75 -7.00 18.52 -4.34
N LEU A 76 -7.82 19.42 -4.87
CA LEU A 76 -7.48 20.84 -5.00
C LEU A 76 -7.40 21.57 -3.67
N HIS A 77 -8.10 21.06 -2.64
CA HIS A 77 -8.01 21.59 -1.28
C HIS A 77 -6.81 21.04 -0.52
N SER A 78 -6.26 19.89 -0.94
CA SER A 78 -5.05 19.32 -0.35
C SER A 78 -4.09 18.82 -1.45
N PRO A 79 -3.37 19.72 -2.15
CA PRO A 79 -2.61 19.35 -3.34
C PRO A 79 -1.51 18.32 -3.14
N LYS A 80 -1.01 18.15 -1.91
CA LYS A 80 0.01 17.15 -1.57
C LYS A 80 -0.59 15.79 -1.17
N MET A 81 -1.90 15.70 -0.98
CA MET A 81 -2.53 14.43 -0.63
C MET A 81 -2.27 13.40 -1.73
N GLY A 82 -1.70 12.27 -1.32
CA GLY A 82 -1.41 11.15 -2.22
C GLY A 82 -0.30 11.42 -3.25
N SER A 83 0.41 12.55 -3.19
CA SER A 83 1.55 12.79 -4.06
C SER A 83 2.75 11.92 -3.67
N VAL A 84 3.74 11.85 -4.56
CA VAL A 84 5.06 11.31 -4.23
C VAL A 84 5.60 11.96 -2.96
N GLY A 85 6.16 11.15 -2.06
CA GLY A 85 6.70 11.63 -0.78
C GLY A 85 5.66 11.81 0.32
N ALA A 86 4.34 11.71 0.03
CA ALA A 86 3.34 11.67 1.09
C ALA A 86 3.51 10.40 1.94
N ARG A 87 3.34 10.52 3.25
CA ARG A 87 3.49 9.42 4.21
C ARG A 87 2.38 8.39 4.02
N PHE A 88 2.72 7.13 4.32
CA PHE A 88 1.73 6.07 4.44
C PHE A 88 0.80 6.31 5.64
N GLY A 89 -0.51 6.35 5.41
CA GLY A 89 -1.50 6.30 6.48
C GLY A 89 -1.48 4.96 7.24
N ARG A 90 -2.25 4.88 8.33
CA ARG A 90 -2.42 3.64 9.11
C ARG A 90 -3.89 3.24 9.20
N ASN A 91 -4.15 1.94 9.16
CA ASN A 91 -5.48 1.39 9.41
C ASN A 91 -5.73 0.99 10.87
N PHE A 92 -4.75 1.19 11.74
CA PHE A 92 -4.86 0.98 13.18
C PHE A 92 -4.54 2.31 13.91
N PRO A 93 -5.12 2.55 15.10
CA PRO A 93 -4.80 3.71 15.91
C PRO A 93 -3.30 3.85 16.15
N LEU A 94 -2.79 5.09 16.14
CA LEU A 94 -1.35 5.35 16.14
C LEU A 94 -0.66 4.89 17.44
N GLU A 95 -1.37 4.87 18.56
CA GLU A 95 -0.90 4.34 19.84
C GLU A 95 -0.58 2.83 19.81
N HIS A 96 -1.08 2.11 18.80
CA HIS A 96 -0.91 0.66 18.66
C HIS A 96 0.11 0.24 17.58
N VAL A 97 0.76 1.20 16.91
CA VAL A 97 1.65 0.90 15.77
C VAL A 97 3.12 1.29 16.01
N PHE A 98 3.52 1.46 17.27
CA PHE A 98 4.94 1.59 17.62
C PHE A 98 5.70 0.29 17.32
N PRO A 99 6.85 0.35 16.63
CA PRO A 99 7.63 -0.83 16.32
C PRO A 99 8.21 -1.46 17.59
N LYS A 100 8.03 -2.77 17.76
CA LYS A 100 8.68 -3.56 18.80
C LYS A 100 10.07 -3.99 18.35
N THR A 101 10.98 -3.02 18.18
CA THR A 101 12.31 -3.25 17.59
C THR A 101 13.14 -4.28 18.37
N ALA A 102 12.97 -4.37 19.69
CA ALA A 102 13.65 -5.36 20.54
C ALA A 102 13.31 -6.81 20.17
N ASP A 103 12.08 -7.04 19.69
CA ASP A 103 11.56 -8.38 19.36
C ASP A 103 11.65 -8.69 17.86
N LEU A 104 12.27 -7.82 17.06
CA LEU A 104 12.25 -7.90 15.59
C LEU A 104 12.80 -9.24 15.05
N LEU A 105 13.74 -9.84 15.77
CA LEU A 105 14.39 -11.10 15.41
C LEU A 105 13.86 -12.30 16.22
N THR A 106 12.76 -12.15 16.95
CA THR A 106 12.19 -13.20 17.81
C THR A 106 10.70 -13.44 17.51
N PRO A 107 10.32 -14.59 16.92
CA PRO A 107 11.20 -15.65 16.43
C PRO A 107 12.08 -15.19 15.25
N SER A 108 13.16 -15.92 14.96
CA SER A 108 14.04 -15.59 13.83
C SER A 108 13.25 -15.53 12.52
N PRO A 109 13.31 -14.43 11.75
CA PRO A 109 12.66 -14.33 10.45
C PRO A 109 13.10 -15.42 9.48
N ARG A 110 14.37 -15.87 9.57
CA ARG A 110 14.88 -16.97 8.75
C ARG A 110 14.21 -18.30 9.12
N VAL A 111 14.02 -18.56 10.41
CA VAL A 111 13.29 -19.77 10.87
C VAL A 111 11.85 -19.74 10.39
N VAL A 112 11.14 -18.61 10.54
CA VAL A 112 9.79 -18.43 9.99
C VAL A 112 9.75 -18.68 8.49
N SER A 113 10.71 -18.12 7.74
CA SER A 113 10.82 -18.34 6.29
C SER A 113 10.99 -19.82 5.93
N ARG A 114 11.84 -20.54 6.66
CA ARG A 114 12.10 -21.96 6.37
C ARG A 114 10.92 -22.84 6.76
N ASP A 115 10.36 -22.64 7.94
CA ASP A 115 9.37 -23.56 8.51
C ASP A 115 7.96 -23.32 7.95
N LEU A 116 7.62 -22.06 7.65
CA LEU A 116 6.25 -21.70 7.27
C LEU A 116 6.11 -21.23 5.82
N MET A 117 7.19 -20.81 5.15
CA MET A 117 7.11 -20.20 3.82
C MET A 117 7.82 -20.99 2.72
N THR A 118 8.62 -22.00 3.05
CA THR A 118 9.23 -22.88 2.05
C THR A 118 8.16 -23.60 1.26
N ARG A 119 8.24 -23.49 -0.07
CA ARG A 119 7.35 -24.23 -0.97
C ARG A 119 7.87 -25.66 -1.12
N GLU A 120 7.30 -26.57 -0.35
CA GLU A 120 7.55 -28.02 -0.50
C GLU A 120 6.78 -28.62 -1.68
N GLU A 121 5.52 -28.21 -1.86
CA GLU A 121 4.64 -28.67 -2.93
C GLU A 121 3.95 -27.46 -3.59
N PHE A 122 3.85 -27.49 -4.92
CA PHE A 122 3.09 -26.49 -5.64
C PHE A 122 1.59 -26.76 -5.53
N LYS A 123 0.86 -25.81 -4.93
CA LYS A 123 -0.60 -25.83 -4.84
C LYS A 123 -1.22 -24.89 -5.88
N PRO A 124 -1.79 -25.39 -6.98
CA PRO A 124 -2.32 -24.54 -8.04
C PRO A 124 -3.59 -23.79 -7.61
N ALA A 125 -3.66 -22.50 -7.96
CA ALA A 125 -4.91 -21.76 -7.92
C ALA A 125 -5.66 -21.96 -9.24
N THR A 126 -6.73 -22.77 -9.23
CA THR A 126 -7.45 -23.18 -10.46
C THR A 126 -8.34 -22.08 -11.06
N VAL A 127 -8.52 -20.98 -10.33
CA VAL A 127 -9.39 -19.85 -10.72
C VAL A 127 -8.61 -18.63 -11.22
N LEU A 128 -7.28 -18.67 -11.19
CA LEU A 128 -6.40 -17.56 -11.60
C LEU A 128 -5.29 -18.08 -12.53
N ASN A 129 -4.92 -17.26 -13.50
CA ASN A 129 -3.77 -17.51 -14.37
C ASN A 129 -2.57 -16.63 -13.96
N LEU A 130 -1.42 -16.84 -14.61
CA LEU A 130 -0.21 -16.06 -14.34
C LEU A 130 -0.35 -14.58 -14.72
N MET A 131 -1.23 -14.22 -15.66
CA MET A 131 -1.49 -12.82 -15.98
C MET A 131 -2.07 -12.07 -14.78
N ALA A 132 -2.92 -12.71 -13.98
CA ALA A 132 -3.43 -12.11 -12.75
C ALA A 132 -2.31 -11.84 -11.72
N ALA A 133 -1.30 -12.72 -11.66
CA ALA A 133 -0.13 -12.53 -10.79
C ALA A 133 0.77 -11.37 -11.29
N SER A 134 1.03 -11.31 -12.59
CA SER A 134 1.76 -10.18 -13.20
C SER A 134 1.00 -8.86 -13.03
N TRP A 135 -0.31 -8.89 -13.20
CA TRP A 135 -1.17 -7.71 -13.04
C TRP A 135 -1.11 -7.13 -11.63
N ILE A 136 -1.23 -7.96 -10.59
CA ILE A 136 -1.20 -7.42 -9.22
C ILE A 136 0.17 -6.85 -8.86
N GLN A 137 1.27 -7.43 -9.37
CA GLN A 137 2.60 -6.84 -9.21
C GLN A 137 2.71 -5.51 -9.99
N PHE A 138 2.19 -5.46 -11.21
CA PHE A 138 2.13 -4.24 -12.03
C PHE A 138 1.33 -3.13 -11.34
N MET A 139 0.27 -3.46 -10.60
CA MET A 139 -0.46 -2.50 -9.75
C MET A 139 0.37 -2.05 -8.54
N VAL A 140 1.11 -2.96 -7.88
CA VAL A 140 1.99 -2.56 -6.75
C VAL A 140 3.07 -1.58 -7.21
N HIS A 141 3.60 -1.73 -8.43
CA HIS A 141 4.53 -0.77 -9.03
C HIS A 141 3.91 0.61 -9.26
N ASP A 142 2.58 0.71 -9.30
CA ASP A 142 1.85 1.98 -9.33
C ASP A 142 1.70 2.52 -7.90
N TRP A 143 1.11 1.71 -7.02
CA TRP A 143 0.52 2.21 -5.78
C TRP A 143 1.52 2.58 -4.71
N PHE A 144 2.57 1.76 -4.49
CA PHE A 144 3.45 2.01 -3.35
C PHE A 144 4.81 1.32 -3.38
N VAL A 145 5.78 2.03 -2.82
CA VAL A 145 7.11 1.50 -2.48
C VAL A 145 7.67 2.26 -1.28
N HIS A 146 8.28 1.53 -0.34
CA HIS A 146 9.00 2.14 0.78
C HIS A 146 10.41 2.55 0.36
N LYS A 147 10.90 3.66 0.91
CA LYS A 147 12.34 3.96 0.85
C LYS A 147 13.10 2.97 1.73
N THR A 148 14.13 2.33 1.17
CA THR A 148 14.91 1.30 1.87
C THR A 148 16.40 1.65 1.87
N ALA A 149 17.07 1.43 3.00
CA ALA A 149 18.51 1.55 3.12
C ALA A 149 19.21 0.41 2.34
N PRO A 150 20.43 0.62 1.83
CA PRO A 150 21.19 -0.47 1.22
C PRO A 150 21.43 -1.60 2.23
N PRO A 151 21.61 -2.87 1.80
CA PRO A 151 21.85 -3.98 2.71
C PRO A 151 23.06 -3.80 3.64
N THR A 152 24.04 -2.97 3.26
CA THR A 152 25.21 -2.61 4.08
C THR A 152 24.86 -1.77 5.32
N ASP A 153 23.70 -1.12 5.32
CA ASP A 153 23.09 -0.42 6.47
C ASP A 153 21.77 -1.13 6.86
N GLY A 154 21.78 -2.46 6.72
CA GLY A 154 20.64 -3.34 6.92
C GLY A 154 20.55 -3.91 8.34
N ILE A 155 19.54 -4.75 8.53
CA ILE A 155 19.45 -5.66 9.66
C ILE A 155 20.09 -6.98 9.25
N GLU A 156 21.08 -7.41 10.01
CA GLU A 156 21.65 -8.74 9.91
C GLU A 156 20.69 -9.74 10.56
N ILE A 157 20.32 -10.79 9.82
CA ILE A 157 19.48 -11.88 10.30
C ILE A 157 20.40 -13.07 10.60
N PRO A 158 20.50 -13.49 11.87
CA PRO A 158 21.32 -14.64 12.24
C PRO A 158 20.87 -15.91 11.51
N LEU A 159 21.85 -16.58 10.90
CA LEU A 159 21.65 -17.87 10.24
C LEU A 159 22.04 -19.01 11.19
N ALA A 160 21.32 -20.12 11.11
CA ALA A 160 21.71 -21.33 11.83
C ALA A 160 22.99 -21.92 11.24
N PRO A 161 23.79 -22.68 12.02
CA PRO A 161 24.93 -23.42 11.48
C PRO A 161 24.50 -24.33 10.32
N GLY A 162 25.15 -24.21 9.16
CA GLY A 162 24.84 -25.01 7.97
C GLY A 162 23.59 -24.59 7.20
N ASP A 163 23.02 -23.40 7.47
CA ASP A 163 21.91 -22.85 6.69
C ASP A 163 22.28 -22.70 5.20
N ASP A 164 21.31 -22.95 4.31
CA ASP A 164 21.50 -22.95 2.85
C ASP A 164 21.46 -21.55 2.19
N TRP A 165 21.49 -20.48 2.98
CA TRP A 165 21.50 -19.12 2.45
C TRP A 165 22.72 -18.87 1.55
N ALA A 166 22.46 -18.49 0.31
CA ALA A 166 23.48 -18.46 -0.75
C ALA A 166 24.64 -17.49 -0.51
N SER A 167 24.45 -16.41 0.25
CA SER A 167 25.48 -15.39 0.49
C SER A 167 25.42 -14.88 1.93
N PRO A 168 26.05 -15.58 2.89
CA PRO A 168 26.15 -15.14 4.28
C PRO A 168 27.05 -13.90 4.43
N PRO A 169 26.73 -12.97 5.35
CA PRO A 169 25.56 -12.96 6.24
C PRO A 169 24.27 -12.56 5.50
N MET A 170 23.11 -13.03 5.97
CA MET A 170 21.81 -12.56 5.46
C MET A 170 21.54 -11.14 5.98
N THR A 171 21.52 -10.17 5.08
CA THR A 171 21.22 -8.77 5.41
C THR A 171 20.00 -8.27 4.63
N VAL A 172 19.14 -7.54 5.32
CA VAL A 172 17.94 -6.92 4.73
C VAL A 172 17.95 -5.42 5.02
N GLY A 173 17.80 -4.61 3.98
CA GLY A 173 17.75 -3.15 4.12
C GLY A 173 16.63 -2.68 5.04
N ARG A 174 16.91 -1.69 5.88
CA ARG A 174 15.90 -1.09 6.77
C ARG A 174 14.96 -0.20 5.97
N SER A 175 13.67 -0.19 6.30
CA SER A 175 12.79 0.89 5.85
C SER A 175 13.25 2.21 6.48
N ILE A 176 13.44 3.24 5.66
CA ILE A 176 13.92 4.55 6.10
C ILE A 176 12.72 5.36 6.59
N PRO A 177 12.62 5.68 7.90
CA PRO A 177 11.56 6.53 8.40
C PRO A 177 11.73 7.96 7.88
N ASP A 178 10.60 8.64 7.70
CA ASP A 178 10.61 10.07 7.45
C ASP A 178 10.98 10.84 8.73
N ALA A 179 11.57 12.02 8.58
CA ALA A 179 12.01 12.83 9.71
C ALA A 179 10.79 13.33 10.52
N ALA A 180 10.76 13.01 11.81
CA ALA A 180 9.73 13.51 12.71
C ALA A 180 10.05 14.95 13.15
N PRO A 181 9.04 15.82 13.33
CA PRO A 181 9.23 17.13 13.94
C PRO A 181 9.84 17.03 15.35
N GLN A 182 10.54 18.07 15.78
CA GLN A 182 11.11 18.13 17.11
C GLN A 182 10.03 17.96 18.19
N GLY A 183 10.23 17.01 19.11
CA GLY A 183 9.29 16.72 20.19
C GLY A 183 8.10 15.83 19.80
N SER A 184 8.08 15.27 18.58
CA SER A 184 7.06 14.30 18.17
C SER A 184 7.02 13.11 19.14
N THR A 185 5.81 12.71 19.51
CA THR A 185 5.52 11.52 20.32
C THR A 185 4.86 10.41 19.50
N ARG A 186 4.79 10.57 18.18
CA ARG A 186 4.14 9.63 17.26
C ARG A 186 5.05 8.45 16.91
N PRO A 187 4.49 7.30 16.50
CA PRO A 187 5.28 6.23 15.90
C PRO A 187 5.97 6.72 14.62
N PRO A 188 7.07 6.07 14.19
CA PRO A 188 7.73 6.43 12.94
C PRO A 188 6.77 6.31 11.75
N ALA A 189 6.82 7.31 10.88
CA ALA A 189 6.13 7.34 9.60
C ALA A 189 7.12 7.09 8.46
N TYR A 190 6.60 6.70 7.31
CA TYR A 190 7.40 6.33 6.13
C TYR A 190 6.77 6.98 4.91
N MET A 191 7.59 7.52 4.03
CA MET A 191 7.14 8.09 2.76
C MET A 191 6.97 7.00 1.70
N ASN A 192 5.95 7.17 0.87
CA ASN A 192 5.84 6.44 -0.39
C ASN A 192 6.71 7.12 -1.45
N GLN A 193 7.53 6.36 -2.19
CA GLN A 193 8.30 6.94 -3.30
C GLN A 193 7.49 7.01 -4.62
N ASN A 194 6.31 6.39 -4.64
CA ASN A 194 5.32 6.58 -5.69
C ASN A 194 4.25 7.59 -5.24
N SER A 195 3.43 8.06 -6.19
CA SER A 195 2.11 8.61 -5.85
C SER A 195 1.23 7.49 -5.29
N HIS A 196 0.35 7.82 -4.34
CA HIS A 196 -0.63 6.87 -3.79
C HIS A 196 -1.86 6.73 -4.69
N TRP A 197 -1.96 7.56 -5.74
CA TRP A 197 -3.07 7.54 -6.66
C TRP A 197 -2.98 6.35 -7.61
N TRP A 198 -4.14 5.92 -8.09
CA TRP A 198 -4.18 4.99 -9.21
C TRP A 198 -4.07 5.81 -10.50
N ASP A 199 -2.84 6.18 -10.86
CA ASP A 199 -2.52 7.10 -11.95
C ASP A 199 -1.63 6.49 -13.05
N ALA A 200 -1.34 5.18 -12.95
CA ALA A 200 -0.49 4.44 -13.87
C ALA A 200 0.96 4.94 -13.88
N SER A 201 1.48 5.37 -12.73
CA SER A 201 2.86 5.83 -12.55
C SER A 201 3.92 4.78 -12.94
N GLN A 202 3.62 3.50 -12.90
CA GLN A 202 4.46 2.41 -13.42
C GLN A 202 4.65 2.46 -14.94
N VAL A 203 3.78 3.18 -15.67
CA VAL A 203 3.86 3.40 -17.12
C VAL A 203 4.42 4.78 -17.44
N TYR A 204 3.97 5.81 -16.71
CA TYR A 204 4.29 7.22 -17.01
C TYR A 204 5.51 7.75 -16.25
N GLY A 205 5.91 7.08 -15.18
CA GLY A 205 6.89 7.56 -14.21
C GLY A 205 6.33 8.68 -13.34
N THR A 206 6.99 8.92 -12.21
CA THR A 206 6.64 10.01 -11.29
C THR A 206 7.55 11.24 -11.40
N GLU A 207 8.64 11.12 -12.17
CA GLU A 207 9.62 12.19 -12.35
C GLU A 207 9.57 12.75 -13.77
N ARG A 208 9.68 14.08 -13.91
CA ARG A 208 9.68 14.77 -15.22
C ARG A 208 10.75 14.24 -16.18
N ALA A 209 11.95 13.94 -15.69
CA ALA A 209 13.05 13.43 -16.51
C ALA A 209 12.74 12.03 -17.04
N LEU A 210 12.17 11.15 -16.21
CA LEU A 210 11.74 9.82 -16.62
C LEU A 210 10.59 9.90 -17.63
N ALA A 211 9.54 10.68 -17.33
CA ALA A 211 8.42 10.88 -18.24
C ALA A 211 8.87 11.42 -19.61
N ALA A 212 9.79 12.39 -19.64
CA ALA A 212 10.37 12.90 -20.89
C ALA A 212 11.15 11.82 -21.66
N ARG A 213 11.88 10.94 -20.96
CA ARG A 213 12.58 9.81 -21.58
C ARG A 213 11.62 8.80 -22.20
N LEU A 214 10.49 8.54 -21.53
CA LEU A 214 9.48 7.56 -21.97
C LEU A 214 8.61 8.08 -23.13
N ARG A 215 8.37 9.39 -23.22
CA ARG A 215 7.57 9.99 -24.30
C ARG A 215 8.30 9.97 -25.64
N SER A 216 7.57 9.67 -26.72
CA SER A 216 8.07 9.74 -28.09
C SER A 216 8.25 11.18 -28.59
N GLY A 217 7.49 12.12 -28.03
CA GLY A 217 7.39 13.50 -28.51
C GLY A 217 6.40 13.69 -29.67
N GLU A 218 5.76 12.62 -30.15
CA GLU A 218 4.86 12.64 -31.30
C GLU A 218 3.47 12.08 -30.95
N GLY A 219 2.42 12.83 -31.31
CA GLY A 219 1.02 12.38 -31.17
C GLY A 219 0.59 11.96 -29.76
N GLY A 220 1.28 12.44 -28.71
CA GLY A 220 1.02 12.06 -27.32
C GLY A 220 1.44 10.64 -26.93
N LYS A 221 2.26 9.95 -27.74
CA LYS A 221 2.61 8.54 -27.54
C LYS A 221 3.82 8.31 -26.64
N LEU A 222 3.90 7.13 -26.03
CA LEU A 222 5.10 6.59 -25.40
C LEU A 222 5.96 5.83 -26.41
N LYS A 223 7.24 5.68 -26.09
CA LYS A 223 8.17 4.83 -26.84
C LYS A 223 7.89 3.37 -26.54
N VAL A 224 7.90 2.55 -27.59
CA VAL A 224 7.80 1.09 -27.56
C VAL A 224 8.68 0.57 -28.70
N ASP A 225 9.34 -0.56 -28.52
CA ASP A 225 10.13 -1.21 -29.56
C ASP A 225 9.23 -1.68 -30.74
N ALA A 226 9.82 -1.87 -31.92
CA ALA A 226 9.10 -2.35 -33.10
C ALA A 226 8.46 -3.75 -32.89
N SER A 227 9.02 -4.56 -31.98
CA SER A 227 8.45 -5.84 -31.55
C SER A 227 7.21 -5.72 -30.66
N GLY A 228 6.89 -4.51 -30.17
CA GLY A 228 5.80 -4.29 -29.21
C GLY A 228 6.20 -4.52 -27.74
N LEU A 229 7.50 -4.64 -27.46
CA LEU A 229 8.06 -4.73 -26.10
C LEU A 229 8.64 -3.38 -25.63
N LEU A 230 8.86 -3.25 -24.32
CA LEU A 230 9.50 -2.07 -23.71
C LEU A 230 11.01 -2.04 -23.96
#